data_AF-A0A9E3ILY8-F1
#
_entry.id   AF-A0A9E3ILY8-F1
#
_cell.length_a   1.000
_cell.length_b   1.000
_cell.length_c   1.000
_cell.angle_alpha   90.00
_cell.angle_beta   90.00
_cell.angle_gamma   90.00
#
_symmetry.space_group_name_H-M   'P 1'
#
loop_
_entity.id
_entity.type
_entity.pdbx_description
1 polymer ?
#
loop_
_entity_poly.entity_id
_entity_poly.type
_entity_poly.pdbx_seq_one_letter_code
_entity_poly.pdbx_strand_id
1 'polypeptide(L)'
;MSTRRFVLAALATLTALTLSACQKAGPDRPAFKGIDLTGADYAKTLNLTDQDGRARSLADFKGKVLVVFFGYTQCPDVCPTTMAEIAEVKRSLGADGDKVQG
;
A
#
# COMPACT_ATOMS: atom_id res chain seq x y z
N MET A 1 -47.43 -20.88 21.82
CA MET A 1 -47.03 -19.74 20.96
C MET A 1 -45.82 -18.96 21.46
N SER A 2 -45.54 -18.91 22.77
CA SER A 2 -44.41 -18.15 23.34
C SER A 2 -43.03 -18.75 22.99
N THR A 3 -42.87 -20.08 23.10
CA THR A 3 -41.59 -20.79 22.88
C THR A 3 -41.02 -20.65 21.47
N ARG A 4 -41.85 -20.66 20.42
CA ARG A 4 -41.38 -20.47 19.03
C ARG A 4 -40.85 -19.06 18.76
N ARG A 5 -41.44 -18.03 19.40
CA ARG A 5 -40.98 -16.64 19.30
C ARG A 5 -39.66 -16.45 20.02
N PHE A 6 -39.46 -17.11 21.16
CA PHE A 6 -38.17 -17.13 21.87
C PHE A 6 -37.06 -17.81 21.07
N VAL A 7 -37.35 -18.95 20.41
CA VAL A 7 -36.35 -19.65 19.58
C VAL A 7 -35.95 -18.81 18.36
N LEU A 8 -36.90 -18.16 17.69
CA LEU A 8 -36.61 -17.30 16.54
C LEU A 8 -35.82 -16.04 16.93
N ALA A 9 -36.14 -15.44 18.09
CA ALA A 9 -35.39 -14.31 18.62
C ALA A 9 -33.95 -14.70 18.97
N ALA A 10 -33.77 -15.86 19.63
CA ALA A 10 -32.45 -16.38 19.99
C ALA A 10 -31.59 -16.69 18.75
N LEU A 11 -32.19 -17.27 17.71
CA LEU A 11 -31.50 -17.55 16.45
C LEU A 11 -31.07 -16.25 15.76
N ALA A 12 -31.95 -15.25 15.68
CA ALA A 12 -31.64 -13.96 15.06
C ALA A 12 -30.51 -13.22 15.80
N THR A 13 -30.51 -13.25 17.14
CA THR A 13 -29.43 -12.66 17.93
C THR A 13 -28.10 -13.39 17.75
N LEU A 14 -28.12 -14.72 17.60
CA LEU A 14 -26.92 -15.51 17.38
C LEU A 14 -26.31 -15.21 15.99
N THR A 15 -27.14 -15.14 14.95
CA THR A 15 -26.68 -14.79 13.60
C THR A 15 -26.11 -13.36 13.55
N ALA A 16 -26.75 -12.41 14.21
CA ALA A 16 -26.25 -11.03 14.32
C ALA A 16 -24.91 -10.95 15.05
N LEU A 17 -24.71 -11.73 16.13
CA LEU A 17 -23.43 -11.82 16.83
C LEU A 17 -22.31 -12.39 15.94
N THR A 18 -22.61 -13.42 15.13
CA THR A 18 -21.62 -14.01 14.22
C THR A 18 -21.21 -13.06 13.09
N LEU A 19 -22.13 -12.23 12.56
CA LEU A 19 -21.80 -11.25 11.53
C LEU A 19 -20.92 -10.09 12.07
N SER A 20 -21.12 -9.70 13.34
CA SER A 20 -20.31 -8.64 13.96
C SER A 20 -18.85 -9.05 14.19
N ALA A 21 -18.52 -10.34 14.11
CA ALA A 21 -17.15 -10.84 14.22
C ALA A 21 -16.34 -10.67 12.92
N CYS A 22 -16.98 -10.61 11.75
CA CYS A 22 -16.29 -10.43 10.47
C CYS A 22 -15.98 -8.96 10.16
N GLN A 23 -16.56 -8.00 10.89
CA GLN A 23 -16.33 -6.56 10.63
C GLN A 23 -15.23 -5.94 11.49
N LYS A 24 -14.58 -6.72 12.36
CA LYS A 24 -13.35 -6.26 13.03
C LYS A 24 -12.22 -6.24 12.00
N ALA A 25 -12.01 -5.07 11.39
CA ALA A 25 -10.66 -4.62 11.13
C ALA A 25 -9.88 -4.77 12.45
N GLY A 26 -9.12 -5.87 12.56
CA GLY A 26 -8.43 -6.25 13.79
C GLY A 26 -7.41 -5.18 14.24
N PRO A 27 -6.98 -5.23 15.51
CA PRO A 27 -5.99 -4.31 16.07
C PRO A 27 -4.60 -4.43 15.43
N ASP A 28 -4.37 -5.40 14.55
CA ASP A 28 -3.08 -5.75 13.98
C ASP A 28 -2.82 -5.14 12.59
N ARG A 29 -3.32 -3.93 12.31
CA ARG A 29 -2.72 -3.19 11.19
C ARG A 29 -1.30 -2.83 11.62
N PRO A 30 -0.26 -3.29 10.89
CA PRO A 30 1.10 -2.96 11.26
C PRO A 30 1.23 -1.44 11.34
N ALA A 31 1.67 -0.95 12.49
CA ALA A 31 1.93 0.46 12.66
C ALA A 31 2.94 0.90 11.60
N PHE A 32 2.64 1.98 10.89
CA PHE A 32 3.55 2.53 9.89
C PHE A 32 4.85 2.92 10.59
N LYS A 33 5.97 2.33 10.15
CA LYS A 33 7.30 2.61 10.68
C LYS A 33 8.02 3.53 9.70
N GLY A 34 7.91 4.83 9.92
CA GLY A 34 8.53 5.83 9.06
C GLY A 34 8.02 7.23 9.39
N ILE A 35 8.47 8.20 8.59
CA ILE A 35 7.94 9.55 8.63
C ILE A 35 6.66 9.57 7.78
N ASP A 36 5.53 9.83 8.41
CA ASP A 36 4.27 10.03 7.69
C ASP A 36 4.28 11.42 7.05
N LEU A 37 4.31 11.43 5.72
CA LEU A 37 4.29 12.64 4.91
C LEU A 37 2.88 13.00 4.41
N THR A 38 1.85 12.31 4.92
CA THR A 38 0.45 12.62 4.59
C THR A 38 0.14 14.05 5.00
N GLY A 39 -0.20 14.89 4.01
CA GLY A 39 -0.48 16.31 4.22
C GLY A 39 0.72 17.25 4.04
N ALA A 40 1.91 16.74 3.69
CA ALA A 40 3.05 17.58 3.31
C ALA A 40 2.68 18.53 2.16
N ASP A 41 3.18 19.76 2.21
CA ASP A 41 2.96 20.78 1.20
C ASP A 41 3.96 20.73 0.04
N TYR A 42 5.05 19.98 0.21
CA TYR A 42 6.12 19.74 -0.77
C TYR A 42 5.97 18.41 -1.52
N ALA A 43 6.80 18.21 -2.56
CA ALA A 43 6.86 16.99 -3.37
C ALA A 43 5.53 16.56 -4.03
N LYS A 44 4.58 17.49 -4.20
CA LYS A 44 3.26 17.23 -4.82
C LYS A 44 3.32 16.98 -6.33
N THR A 45 4.38 17.48 -6.97
CA THR A 45 4.60 17.37 -8.41
C THR A 45 6.07 17.10 -8.67
N LEU A 46 6.34 16.25 -9.65
CA LEU A 46 7.67 16.00 -10.18
C LEU A 46 7.49 15.82 -11.68
N ASN A 47 8.15 16.65 -12.48
CA ASN A 47 8.12 16.57 -13.93
C ASN A 47 9.57 16.44 -14.40
N LEU A 48 9.92 15.27 -14.93
CA LEU A 48 11.27 14.96 -15.37
C LEU A 48 11.24 14.21 -16.69
N THR A 49 12.35 14.27 -17.41
CA THR A 49 12.58 13.41 -18.57
C THR A 49 13.20 12.10 -18.09
N ASP A 50 12.63 10.97 -18.50
CA ASP A 50 13.17 9.65 -18.17
C ASP A 50 14.36 9.27 -19.05
N GLN A 51 14.94 8.08 -18.80
CA GLN A 51 16.08 7.55 -19.54
C GLN A 51 15.80 7.28 -21.02
N ASP A 52 14.52 7.21 -21.42
CA ASP A 52 14.10 7.01 -22.81
C ASP A 52 13.76 8.35 -23.50
N GLY A 53 13.98 9.49 -22.83
CA GLY A 53 13.68 10.82 -23.36
C GLY A 53 12.21 11.24 -23.23
N ARG A 54 11.38 10.49 -22.49
CA ARG A 54 9.95 10.77 -22.34
C ARG A 54 9.72 11.69 -21.14
N ALA A 55 8.87 12.70 -21.32
CA ALA A 55 8.37 13.48 -20.19
C ALA A 55 7.51 12.59 -19.28
N ARG A 56 7.79 12.61 -17.99
CA ARG A 56 7.09 11.85 -16.96
C ARG A 56 6.69 12.74 -15.80
N SER A 57 5.52 12.45 -15.24
CA SER A 57 4.96 13.10 -14.07
C SER A 57 4.52 12.10 -13.01
N LEU A 58 4.36 12.55 -11.75
CA LEU A 58 3.75 11.70 -10.70
C LEU A 58 2.33 11.24 -11.06
N ALA A 59 1.62 11.99 -11.90
CA ALA A 59 0.26 11.65 -12.30
C ALA A 59 0.19 10.41 -13.20
N ASP A 60 1.27 10.11 -13.94
CA ASP A 60 1.35 8.96 -14.84
C ASP A 60 1.36 7.63 -14.09
N PHE A 61 1.70 7.66 -12.79
CA PHE A 61 1.81 6.49 -11.93
C PHE A 61 0.70 6.40 -10.88
N LYS A 62 -0.40 7.14 -11.05
CA LYS A 62 -1.56 7.09 -10.14
C LYS A 62 -2.07 5.66 -9.96
N GLY A 63 -2.40 5.31 -8.72
CA GLY A 63 -2.87 3.96 -8.36
C GLY A 63 -1.75 2.95 -8.08
N LYS A 64 -0.48 3.34 -8.26
CA LYS A 64 0.70 2.56 -7.86
C LYS A 64 1.35 3.14 -6.61
N VAL A 65 2.07 2.29 -5.89
CA VAL A 65 3.05 2.73 -4.88
C VAL A 65 4.31 3.16 -5.62
N LEU A 66 4.70 4.42 -5.48
CA LEU A 66 5.87 4.99 -6.14
C LEU A 66 7.04 5.08 -5.16
N VAL A 67 8.15 4.43 -5.48
CA VAL A 67 9.42 4.54 -4.76
C VAL A 67 10.29 5.58 -5.48
N VAL A 68 10.65 6.66 -4.78
CA VAL A 68 11.51 7.72 -5.31
C VAL A 68 12.88 7.64 -4.65
N PHE A 69 13.91 7.44 -5.46
CA PHE A 69 15.30 7.45 -5.03
C PHE A 69 16.06 8.58 -5.72
N PHE A 70 16.91 9.29 -4.95
CA PHE A 70 17.76 10.36 -5.47
C PHE A 70 19.20 9.86 -5.55
N GLY A 71 19.72 9.73 -6.77
CA GLY A 71 21.08 9.27 -7.05
C GLY A 71 21.65 9.92 -8.32
N TYR A 72 22.83 9.46 -8.73
CA TYR A 72 23.54 9.95 -9.91
C TYR A 72 24.38 8.83 -10.54
N THR A 73 24.75 8.98 -11.80
CA THR A 73 25.34 7.89 -12.61
C THR A 73 26.79 7.58 -12.26
N GLN A 74 27.54 8.54 -11.71
CA GLN A 74 28.93 8.34 -11.24
C GLN A 74 29.02 8.05 -9.73
N CYS A 75 28.13 7.22 -9.22
CA CYS A 75 28.06 6.83 -7.82
C CYS A 75 28.44 5.34 -7.70
N PRO A 76 29.69 5.01 -7.37
CA PRO A 76 30.22 3.64 -7.58
C PRO A 76 29.76 2.60 -6.54
N ASP A 77 29.04 3.00 -5.49
CA ASP A 77 28.75 2.11 -4.35
C ASP A 77 27.25 2.11 -3.97
N VAL A 78 26.80 3.14 -3.25
CA VAL A 78 25.45 3.13 -2.65
C VAL A 78 24.32 3.15 -3.68
N CYS A 79 24.52 3.80 -4.82
CA CYS A 79 23.49 3.94 -5.85
C CYS A 79 23.17 2.63 -6.57
N PRO A 80 24.15 1.88 -7.13
CA PRO A 80 23.86 0.58 -7.73
C PRO A 80 23.30 -0.41 -6.71
N THR A 81 23.78 -0.36 -5.46
CA THR A 81 23.28 -1.21 -4.37
C THR A 81 21.81 -0.92 -4.07
N THR A 82 21.44 0.34 -3.86
CA THR A 82 20.05 0.73 -3.57
C THR A 82 19.10 0.37 -4.73
N MET A 83 19.54 0.55 -5.97
CA MET A 83 18.73 0.17 -7.15
C MET A 83 18.52 -1.34 -7.23
N ALA A 84 19.53 -2.15 -6.87
CA ALA A 84 19.40 -3.60 -6.80
C ALA A 84 18.42 -4.03 -5.70
N GLU A 85 18.47 -3.37 -4.53
CA GLU A 85 17.53 -3.61 -3.42
C GLU A 85 16.08 -3.29 -3.82
N ILE A 86 15.83 -2.15 -4.47
CA ILE A 86 14.49 -1.77 -4.96
C ILE A 86 13.97 -2.82 -5.94
N ALA A 87 14.81 -3.29 -6.87
CA ALA A 87 14.45 -4.32 -7.82
C ALA A 87 14.10 -5.65 -7.12
N GLU A 88 14.85 -6.00 -6.07
CA GLU A 88 14.59 -7.22 -5.30
C GLU A 88 13.31 -7.14 -4.46
N VAL A 89 13.07 -5.99 -3.80
CA VAL A 89 11.81 -5.74 -3.09
C VAL A 89 10.63 -5.94 -4.02
N LYS A 90 10.66 -5.35 -5.23
CA LYS A 90 9.59 -5.51 -6.22
C LYS A 90 9.36 -6.98 -6.60
N ARG A 91 10.41 -7.79 -6.76
CA ARG A 91 10.28 -9.23 -7.04
C ARG A 91 9.69 -10.00 -5.87
N SER A 92 10.14 -9.70 -4.64
CA SER A 92 9.70 -10.38 -3.43
C SER A 92 8.20 -10.19 -3.14
N LEU A 93 7.59 -9.12 -3.65
CA LEU A 93 6.16 -8.84 -3.57
C LEU A 93 5.30 -9.77 -4.46
N GLY A 94 5.90 -10.57 -5.34
CA GLY A 94 5.16 -11.46 -6.24
C GLY A 94 4.18 -10.70 -7.13
N ALA A 95 2.91 -11.13 -7.15
CA ALA A 95 1.87 -10.48 -7.95
C ALA A 95 1.60 -9.02 -7.54
N ASP A 96 1.87 -8.65 -6.29
CA ASP A 96 1.73 -7.26 -5.85
C ASP A 96 2.86 -6.35 -6.36
N GLY A 97 3.94 -6.92 -6.89
CA GLY A 97 5.02 -6.15 -7.53
C GLY A 97 4.55 -5.28 -8.70
N ASP A 98 3.47 -5.67 -9.39
CA ASP A 98 2.88 -4.87 -10.48
C ASP A 98 2.25 -3.55 -10.01
N LYS A 99 1.90 -3.49 -8.72
CA LYS A 99 1.37 -2.30 -8.04
C LYS A 99 2.49 -1.34 -7.61
N VAL A 100 3.76 -1.72 -7.74
CA VAL A 100 4.91 -0.89 -7.37
C VAL A 100 5.61 -0.35 -8.61
N GLN A 101 5.83 0.96 -8.61
CA GLN A 101 6.70 1.65 -9.55
C GLN A 101 7.97 2.07 -8.83
N GLY A 102 9.11 1.64 -9.34
CA GLY A 102 10.45 1.92 -8.85
C GLY A 102 11.47 1.43 -9.88
#